data_AF-A0A8H8IKR4-F1
#
_entry.id   AF-A0A8H8IKR4-F1
#
_cell.length_a   1.000
_cell.length_b   1.000
_cell.length_c   1.000
_cell.angle_alpha   90.00
_cell.angle_beta   90.00
_cell.angle_gamma   90.00
#
_symmetry.space_group_name_H-M   'P 1'
#
loop_
_entity.id
_entity.type
_entity.pdbx_description
1 polymer ?
#
loop_
_entity_poly.entity_id
_entity_poly.type
_entity_poly.pdbx_seq_one_letter_code
_entity_poly.pdbx_strand_id
1 'polypeptide(L)'
;MFSKLKEKLMGDKRPVLDMDRESALEQLMKYDTQFLMDDSGSMAGSLWIEARDALVGIASVALKHDQDGIDIHFLNAANQGQSIHREADVTRLFELVKPWGGTPTGERLEQVLTAYIVRLEQAKAQNLSPVQAGIKPLNLIVITDGAPSDDPESVIVAAARRLDVGQFPLAQVGVQFIQIGNDEGARKALKRMDNKLSEKNGVRDIVDTRPFDGDKLTPEVLIAMLLGGINRRVDKIKKTER
;
A
#
# COMPACT_ATOMS: atom_id res chain seq x y z
N MET A 1 12.21 7.11 -37.20
CA MET A 1 12.95 7.81 -36.11
C MET A 1 12.55 7.35 -34.71
N PHE A 2 11.33 6.81 -34.52
CA PHE A 2 10.82 6.30 -33.23
C PHE A 2 11.30 4.89 -32.82
N SER A 3 11.95 4.10 -33.70
CA SER A 3 12.42 2.75 -33.34
C SER A 3 13.74 2.76 -32.56
N LYS A 4 14.63 3.72 -32.83
CA LYS A 4 15.94 3.82 -32.13
C LYS A 4 15.84 4.40 -30.72
N LEU A 5 14.71 4.99 -30.34
CA LEU A 5 14.45 5.44 -28.97
C LEU A 5 13.95 4.30 -28.07
N LYS A 6 13.25 3.30 -28.66
CA LYS A 6 12.80 2.10 -27.94
C LYS A 6 13.97 1.22 -27.48
N GLU A 7 15.01 1.05 -28.30
CA GLU A 7 16.17 0.22 -27.93
C GLU A 7 17.05 0.84 -26.84
N LYS A 8 17.15 2.18 -26.77
CA LYS A 8 17.98 2.86 -25.76
C LYS A 8 17.35 2.89 -24.37
N LEU A 9 16.06 2.60 -24.26
CA LEU A 9 15.31 2.51 -23.00
C LEU A 9 15.21 1.07 -22.45
N MET A 10 15.66 0.05 -23.19
CA MET A 10 15.66 -1.35 -22.73
C MET A 10 16.81 -1.70 -21.75
N GLY A 11 17.65 -0.73 -21.40
CA GLY A 11 18.74 -0.91 -20.42
C GLY A 11 18.37 -0.60 -18.98
N ASP A 12 17.15 -0.12 -18.72
CA ASP A 12 16.73 0.34 -17.41
C ASP A 12 15.59 -0.56 -16.91
N LYS A 13 15.73 -1.14 -15.72
CA LYS A 13 14.83 -2.16 -15.13
C LYS A 13 13.48 -1.57 -14.71
N ARG A 14 12.78 -0.88 -15.60
CA ARG A 14 11.41 -0.45 -15.39
C ARG A 14 10.46 -1.58 -15.76
N PRO A 15 9.43 -1.88 -14.96
CA PRO A 15 8.45 -2.88 -15.34
C PRO A 15 7.75 -2.42 -16.62
N VAL A 16 7.93 -3.18 -17.70
CA VAL A 16 7.11 -3.06 -18.90
C VAL A 16 5.73 -3.60 -18.50
N LEU A 17 4.84 -2.71 -18.10
CA LEU A 17 3.42 -3.02 -17.93
C LEU A 17 2.83 -3.17 -19.34
N ASP A 18 2.75 -4.42 -19.81
CA ASP A 18 2.08 -4.80 -21.07
C ASP A 18 0.56 -5.02 -20.87
N MET A 19 0.01 -4.49 -19.76
CA MET A 19 -1.43 -4.36 -19.53
C MET A 19 -1.86 -2.96 -19.96
N ASP A 20 -3.01 -2.85 -20.63
CA ASP A 20 -3.61 -1.53 -20.79
C ASP A 20 -3.89 -0.94 -19.39
N ARG A 21 -3.73 0.38 -19.27
CA ARG A 21 -3.84 1.11 -18.01
C ARG A 21 -5.22 0.94 -17.35
N GLU A 22 -6.26 0.75 -18.16
CA GLU A 22 -7.65 0.60 -17.75
C GLU A 22 -7.87 -0.75 -17.05
N SER A 23 -7.43 -1.85 -17.67
CA SER A 23 -7.45 -3.20 -17.07
C SER A 23 -6.64 -3.28 -15.78
N ALA A 24 -5.55 -2.51 -15.69
CA ALA A 24 -4.74 -2.45 -14.50
C ALA A 24 -5.45 -1.71 -13.35
N LEU A 25 -6.12 -0.61 -13.65
CA LEU A 25 -6.91 0.14 -12.67
C LEU A 25 -8.17 -0.61 -12.22
N GLU A 26 -8.81 -1.37 -13.11
CA GLU A 26 -9.89 -2.29 -12.75
C GLU A 26 -9.46 -3.34 -11.70
N GLN A 27 -8.19 -3.76 -11.70
CA GLN A 27 -7.70 -4.65 -10.67
C GLN A 27 -7.62 -3.96 -9.32
N LEU A 28 -7.23 -2.68 -9.26
CA LEU A 28 -7.20 -1.91 -8.01
C LEU A 28 -8.60 -1.76 -7.41
N MET A 29 -9.63 -1.58 -8.24
CA MET A 29 -11.04 -1.46 -7.80
C MET A 29 -11.61 -2.71 -7.12
N LYS A 30 -11.02 -3.89 -7.36
CA LYS A 30 -11.42 -5.14 -6.69
C LYS A 30 -11.02 -5.17 -5.22
N TYR A 31 -10.11 -4.29 -4.83
CA TYR A 31 -9.61 -4.17 -3.47
C TYR A 31 -10.13 -2.88 -2.84
N ASP A 32 -10.34 -2.93 -1.53
CA ASP A 32 -10.39 -1.72 -0.71
C ASP A 32 -8.96 -1.18 -0.61
N THR A 33 -8.67 -0.09 -1.33
CA THR A 33 -7.32 0.49 -1.42
C THR A 33 -7.18 1.64 -0.44
N GLN A 34 -6.33 1.45 0.57
CA GLN A 34 -6.09 2.43 1.62
C GLN A 34 -4.62 2.85 1.62
N PHE A 35 -4.36 4.14 1.78
CA PHE A 35 -3.02 4.69 1.91
C PHE A 35 -2.73 5.02 3.36
N LEU A 36 -1.62 4.52 3.88
CA LEU A 36 -1.06 4.92 5.16
C LEU A 36 0.16 5.81 4.92
N MET A 37 -0.04 7.10 5.11
CA MET A 37 0.94 8.14 4.81
C MET A 37 1.78 8.49 6.03
N ASP A 38 3.09 8.45 5.86
CA ASP A 38 4.03 8.98 6.82
C ASP A 38 3.92 10.51 6.88
N ASP A 39 3.47 11.02 8.02
CA ASP A 39 3.45 12.43 8.38
C ASP A 39 4.46 12.73 9.50
N SER A 40 5.54 11.94 9.61
CA SER A 40 6.65 12.20 10.53
C SER A 40 7.42 13.47 10.17
N GLY A 41 8.21 14.00 11.10
CA GLY A 41 8.96 15.23 10.87
C GLY A 41 9.95 15.16 9.70
N SER A 42 10.47 13.98 9.33
CA SER A 42 11.41 13.81 8.22
C SER A 42 10.80 14.10 6.85
N MET A 43 9.49 13.91 6.72
CA MET A 43 8.75 14.18 5.49
C MET A 43 8.63 15.68 5.16
N ALA A 44 8.92 16.58 6.11
CA ALA A 44 8.73 18.02 5.93
C ALA A 44 9.46 18.58 4.69
N GLY A 45 8.76 19.39 3.90
CA GLY A 45 9.31 20.03 2.70
C GLY A 45 8.98 19.27 1.42
N SER A 46 10.00 18.96 0.62
CA SER A 46 9.81 18.42 -0.74
C SER A 46 9.16 17.04 -0.76
N LEU A 47 9.48 16.16 0.20
CA LEU A 47 8.93 14.80 0.27
C LEU A 47 7.42 14.82 0.55
N TRP A 48 6.96 15.69 1.47
CA TRP A 48 5.54 15.89 1.73
C TRP A 48 4.77 16.40 0.50
N ILE A 49 5.36 17.35 -0.23
CA ILE A 49 4.77 17.90 -1.47
C ILE A 49 4.71 16.82 -2.56
N GLU A 50 5.76 16.03 -2.70
CA GLU A 50 5.85 14.93 -3.66
C GLU A 50 4.82 13.84 -3.38
N ALA A 51 4.70 13.41 -2.12
CA ALA A 51 3.69 12.45 -1.69
C ALA A 51 2.26 12.95 -1.97
N ARG A 52 1.98 14.23 -1.67
CA ARG A 52 0.71 14.88 -2.02
C ARG A 52 0.45 14.81 -3.52
N ASP A 53 1.39 15.27 -4.34
CA ASP A 53 1.22 15.36 -5.78
C ASP A 53 1.00 13.98 -6.41
N ALA A 54 1.71 12.96 -5.91
CA ALA A 54 1.51 11.57 -6.31
C ALA A 54 0.08 11.10 -6.01
N LEU A 55 -0.44 11.34 -4.80
CA LEU A 55 -1.80 10.97 -4.41
C LEU A 55 -2.89 11.76 -5.12
N VAL A 56 -2.67 13.04 -5.41
CA VAL A 56 -3.58 13.84 -6.25
C VAL A 56 -3.75 13.17 -7.62
N GLY A 57 -2.64 12.74 -8.23
CA GLY A 57 -2.69 12.02 -9.50
C GLY A 57 -3.36 10.65 -9.39
N ILE A 58 -3.19 9.92 -8.28
CA ILE A 58 -3.96 8.68 -8.02
C ILE A 58 -5.44 8.98 -7.91
N ALA A 59 -5.85 9.97 -7.10
CA ALA A 59 -7.25 10.35 -6.97
C ALA A 59 -7.85 10.74 -8.33
N SER A 60 -7.14 11.52 -9.15
CA SER A 60 -7.58 11.88 -10.52
C SER A 60 -7.90 10.67 -11.39
N VAL A 61 -7.14 9.60 -11.22
CA VAL A 61 -7.28 8.37 -11.98
C VAL A 61 -8.33 7.46 -11.36
N ALA A 62 -8.26 7.22 -10.04
CA ALA A 62 -9.19 6.38 -9.30
C ALA A 62 -10.64 6.85 -9.49
N LEU A 63 -10.91 8.15 -9.40
CA LEU A 63 -12.27 8.71 -9.50
C LEU A 63 -12.91 8.59 -10.88
N LYS A 64 -12.13 8.33 -11.93
CA LYS A 64 -12.67 8.03 -13.26
C LYS A 64 -13.26 6.62 -13.34
N HIS A 65 -12.84 5.74 -12.44
CA HIS A 65 -13.11 4.31 -12.52
C HIS A 65 -13.83 3.78 -11.26
N ASP A 66 -13.56 4.33 -10.07
CA ASP A 66 -14.08 3.91 -8.77
C ASP A 66 -15.00 4.98 -8.14
N GLN A 67 -16.19 4.56 -7.72
CA GLN A 67 -17.13 5.42 -6.99
C GLN A 67 -16.83 5.45 -5.47
N ASP A 68 -16.15 4.43 -4.94
CA ASP A 68 -15.86 4.31 -3.51
C ASP A 68 -14.70 5.25 -3.08
N GLY A 69 -13.86 5.68 -4.03
CA GLY A 69 -12.73 6.56 -3.77
C GLY A 69 -11.52 5.84 -3.18
N ILE A 70 -10.65 6.59 -2.49
CA ILE A 70 -9.51 6.04 -1.74
C ILE A 70 -9.55 6.55 -0.31
N ASP A 71 -9.09 5.74 0.65
CA ASP A 71 -8.95 6.18 2.04
C ASP A 71 -7.50 6.57 2.34
N ILE A 72 -7.30 7.72 3.01
CA ILE A 72 -5.98 8.17 3.46
C ILE A 72 -5.94 8.22 4.99
N HIS A 73 -5.01 7.46 5.56
CA HIS A 73 -4.62 7.46 6.96
C HIS A 73 -3.23 8.11 7.12
N PHE A 74 -2.96 8.67 8.28
CA PHE A 74 -1.62 9.16 8.64
C PHE A 74 -1.04 8.39 9.82
N LEU A 75 0.29 8.38 9.98
CA LEU A 75 0.98 7.73 11.10
C LEU A 75 0.72 8.44 12.43
N ASN A 76 0.88 9.76 12.47
CA ASN A 76 0.83 10.57 13.69
C ASN A 76 -0.50 11.31 13.84
N ALA A 77 -1.07 11.85 12.75
CA ALA A 77 -2.36 12.53 12.84
C ALA A 77 -3.48 11.54 13.16
N ALA A 78 -4.22 11.83 14.24
CA ALA A 78 -5.37 11.05 14.67
C ALA A 78 -6.57 11.26 13.70
N ASN A 79 -6.53 10.60 12.55
CA ASN A 79 -7.67 10.46 11.66
C ASN A 79 -8.24 9.04 11.72
N GLN A 80 -9.50 8.83 11.33
CA GLN A 80 -10.07 7.47 11.21
C GLN A 80 -9.95 6.93 9.78
N GLY A 81 -9.10 7.56 8.95
CA GLY A 81 -9.17 7.47 7.50
C GLY A 81 -10.06 8.57 6.96
N GLN A 82 -9.56 9.29 5.96
CA GLN A 82 -10.35 10.27 5.23
C GLN A 82 -10.66 9.69 3.85
N SER A 83 -11.93 9.43 3.57
CA SER A 83 -12.38 9.01 2.25
C SER A 83 -12.28 10.19 1.28
N ILE A 84 -11.55 9.96 0.19
CA ILE A 84 -11.26 10.94 -0.85
C ILE A 84 -12.08 10.59 -2.09
N HIS A 85 -12.98 11.50 -2.43
CA HIS A 85 -13.80 11.39 -3.64
C HIS A 85 -13.45 12.45 -4.70
N ARG A 86 -12.51 13.35 -4.41
CA ARG A 86 -12.03 14.39 -5.34
C ARG A 86 -10.55 14.69 -5.11
N GLU A 87 -9.85 15.06 -6.17
CA GLU A 87 -8.45 15.54 -6.10
C GLU A 87 -8.26 16.67 -5.08
N ALA A 88 -9.21 17.62 -5.03
CA ALA A 88 -9.18 18.75 -4.11
C ALA A 88 -9.23 18.34 -2.64
N ASP A 89 -9.83 17.18 -2.33
CA ASP A 89 -9.92 16.67 -0.95
C ASP A 89 -8.53 16.21 -0.47
N VAL A 90 -7.68 15.66 -1.36
CA VAL A 90 -6.28 15.31 -1.05
C VAL A 90 -5.47 16.56 -0.72
N THR A 91 -5.54 17.59 -1.58
CA THR A 91 -4.81 18.85 -1.36
C THR A 91 -5.18 19.47 -0.03
N ARG A 92 -6.49 19.57 0.27
CA ARG A 92 -6.98 20.11 1.54
C ARG A 92 -6.50 19.29 2.74
N LEU A 93 -6.48 17.96 2.61
CA LEU A 93 -6.01 17.08 3.68
C LEU A 93 -4.52 17.33 4.01
N PHE A 94 -3.67 17.47 2.99
CA PHE A 94 -2.24 17.78 3.15
C PHE A 94 -1.95 19.23 3.57
N GLU A 95 -2.92 20.13 3.41
CA GLU A 95 -2.87 21.48 3.98
C GLU A 95 -3.18 21.48 5.47
N LEU A 96 -4.13 20.63 5.91
CA LEU A 96 -4.53 20.51 7.31
C LEU A 96 -3.51 19.72 8.15
N VAL A 97 -3.02 18.60 7.62
CA VAL A 97 -2.01 17.76 8.28
C VAL A 97 -0.62 18.33 8.01
N LYS A 98 0.18 18.50 9.06
CA LYS A 98 1.55 19.00 8.97
C LYS A 98 2.51 17.93 9.48
N PRO A 99 3.62 17.63 8.77
CA PRO A 99 4.60 16.65 9.22
C PRO A 99 5.16 16.96 10.63
N TRP A 100 5.13 15.98 11.53
CA TRP A 100 5.59 16.09 12.92
C TRP A 100 5.84 14.72 13.56
N GLY A 101 6.64 14.68 14.63
CA GLY A 101 6.82 13.45 15.40
C GLY A 101 7.71 12.40 14.72
N GLY A 102 7.59 11.16 15.20
CA GLY A 102 8.34 10.01 14.71
C GLY A 102 7.56 9.21 13.66
N THR A 103 7.98 7.97 13.43
CA THR A 103 7.42 7.09 12.39
C THR A 103 6.79 5.84 13.05
N PRO A 104 5.70 5.97 13.84
CA PRO A 104 5.06 4.86 14.57
C PRO A 104 4.26 3.93 13.64
N THR A 105 4.98 3.24 12.76
CA THR A 105 4.40 2.42 11.70
C THR A 105 3.67 1.21 12.27
N GLY A 106 4.24 0.54 13.26
CA GLY A 106 3.66 -0.64 13.89
C GLY A 106 2.34 -0.33 14.58
N GLU A 107 2.30 0.69 15.44
CA GLU A 107 1.09 1.12 16.14
C GLU A 107 -0.05 1.42 15.14
N ARG A 108 0.27 2.17 14.09
CA ARG A 108 -0.77 2.57 13.13
C ARG A 108 -1.22 1.43 12.23
N LEU A 109 -0.30 0.55 11.82
CA LEU A 109 -0.65 -0.71 11.14
C LEU A 109 -1.57 -1.56 12.00
N GLU A 110 -1.30 -1.68 13.30
CA GLU A 110 -2.11 -2.48 14.21
C GLU A 110 -3.55 -2.00 14.25
N GLN A 111 -3.75 -0.68 14.36
CA GLN A 111 -5.07 -0.07 14.37
C GLN A 111 -5.86 -0.37 13.08
N VAL A 112 -5.25 -0.14 11.91
CA VAL A 112 -5.90 -0.36 10.61
C VAL A 112 -6.19 -1.85 10.37
N LEU A 113 -5.18 -2.70 10.53
CA LEU A 113 -5.31 -4.14 10.29
C LEU A 113 -6.27 -4.81 11.28
N THR A 114 -6.22 -4.43 12.56
CA THR A 114 -7.13 -4.98 13.57
C THR A 114 -8.57 -4.60 13.29
N ALA A 115 -8.85 -3.33 12.95
CA ALA A 115 -10.20 -2.89 12.62
C ALA A 115 -10.77 -3.69 11.43
N TYR A 116 -9.97 -3.90 10.39
CA TYR A 116 -10.36 -4.69 9.22
C TYR A 116 -10.59 -6.18 9.55
N ILE A 117 -9.65 -6.81 10.27
CA ILE A 117 -9.74 -8.23 10.61
C ILE A 117 -10.91 -8.50 11.57
N VAL A 118 -11.20 -7.60 12.51
CA VAL A 118 -12.38 -7.72 13.40
C VAL A 118 -13.67 -7.73 12.58
N ARG A 119 -13.79 -6.90 11.53
CA ARG A 119 -14.96 -6.94 10.63
C ARG A 119 -15.09 -8.30 9.93
N LEU A 120 -13.98 -8.88 9.48
CA LEU A 120 -13.97 -10.22 8.89
C LEU A 120 -14.40 -11.30 9.88
N GLU A 121 -13.86 -11.26 11.10
CA GLU A 121 -14.20 -12.21 12.17
C GLU A 121 -15.68 -12.10 12.58
N GLN A 122 -16.23 -10.88 12.65
CA GLN A 122 -17.66 -10.64 12.92
C GLN A 122 -18.56 -11.19 11.81
N ALA A 123 -18.21 -10.99 10.54
CA ALA A 123 -18.93 -11.56 9.41
C ALA A 123 -18.91 -13.10 9.46
N LYS A 124 -17.73 -13.69 9.75
CA LYS A 124 -17.58 -15.13 9.90
C LYS A 124 -18.41 -15.68 11.06
N ALA A 125 -18.47 -14.98 12.20
CA ALA A 125 -19.32 -15.37 13.33
C ALA A 125 -20.81 -15.40 12.99
N GLN A 126 -21.23 -14.63 11.98
CA GLN A 126 -22.58 -14.64 11.40
C GLN A 126 -22.74 -15.66 10.27
N ASN A 127 -21.76 -16.54 10.05
CA ASN A 127 -21.68 -17.49 8.93
C ASN A 127 -21.72 -16.84 7.54
N LEU A 128 -21.24 -15.59 7.42
CA LEU A 128 -21.09 -14.89 6.16
C LEU A 128 -19.64 -15.00 5.68
N SER A 129 -19.46 -15.30 4.39
CA SER A 129 -18.17 -15.08 3.73
C SER A 129 -17.89 -13.57 3.60
N PRO A 130 -16.61 -13.15 3.44
CA PRO A 130 -16.28 -11.74 3.23
C PRO A 130 -17.07 -11.10 2.08
N VAL A 131 -17.26 -11.84 0.98
CA VAL A 131 -18.04 -11.39 -0.18
C VAL A 131 -19.51 -11.15 0.18
N GLN A 132 -20.14 -12.07 0.92
CA GLN A 132 -21.54 -11.91 1.35
C GLN A 132 -21.73 -10.74 2.33
N ALA A 133 -20.71 -10.45 3.14
CA ALA A 133 -20.70 -9.31 4.04
C ALA A 133 -20.29 -7.98 3.35
N GLY A 134 -20.00 -8.00 2.05
CA GLY A 134 -19.56 -6.82 1.30
C GLY A 134 -18.15 -6.33 1.68
N ILE A 135 -17.32 -7.19 2.28
CA ILE A 135 -15.96 -6.86 2.70
C ILE A 135 -14.99 -7.18 1.55
N LYS A 136 -14.62 -6.14 0.79
CA LYS A 136 -13.58 -6.23 -0.25
C LYS A 136 -12.22 -6.59 0.37
N PRO A 137 -11.35 -7.35 -0.31
CA PRO A 137 -9.96 -7.56 0.10
C PRO A 137 -9.21 -6.24 0.29
N LEU A 138 -8.41 -6.13 1.35
CA LEU A 138 -7.65 -4.91 1.68
C LEU A 138 -6.32 -4.86 0.94
N ASN A 139 -6.04 -3.75 0.27
CA ASN A 139 -4.72 -3.39 -0.23
C ASN A 139 -4.22 -2.13 0.48
N LEU A 140 -3.45 -2.33 1.55
CA LEU A 140 -2.92 -1.24 2.39
C LEU A 140 -1.55 -0.80 1.86
N ILE A 141 -1.41 0.46 1.46
CA ILE A 141 -0.19 1.01 0.87
C ILE A 141 0.44 1.99 1.85
N VAL A 142 1.59 1.62 2.43
CA VAL A 142 2.36 2.47 3.33
C VAL A 142 3.39 3.27 2.52
N ILE A 143 3.33 4.60 2.57
CA ILE A 143 4.31 5.49 1.94
C ILE A 143 5.11 6.20 3.03
N THR A 144 6.42 6.00 3.08
CA THR A 144 7.29 6.46 4.17
C THR A 144 8.69 6.81 3.69
N ASP A 145 9.33 7.83 4.27
CA ASP A 145 10.73 8.18 4.04
C ASP A 145 11.68 7.65 5.12
N GLY A 146 11.13 7.19 6.23
CA GLY A 146 11.88 6.82 7.43
C GLY A 146 11.83 5.33 7.76
N ALA A 147 12.72 4.92 8.67
CA ALA A 147 12.58 3.64 9.33
C ALA A 147 11.49 3.74 10.43
N PRO A 148 10.70 2.67 10.65
CA PRO A 148 9.77 2.61 11.77
C PRO A 148 10.47 2.91 13.10
N SER A 149 9.81 3.71 13.96
CA SER A 149 10.28 3.98 15.33
C SER A 149 9.85 2.91 16.34
N ASP A 150 9.06 1.93 15.90
CA ASP A 150 8.48 0.84 16.65
C ASP A 150 8.61 -0.50 15.89
N ASP A 151 7.81 -1.52 16.24
CA ASP A 151 7.91 -2.87 15.68
C ASP A 151 6.71 -3.25 14.79
N PRO A 152 6.72 -2.86 13.50
CA PRO A 152 5.69 -3.30 12.56
C PRO A 152 5.80 -4.78 12.18
N GLU A 153 6.97 -5.42 12.35
CA GLU A 153 7.17 -6.82 11.98
C GLU A 153 6.27 -7.73 12.83
N SER A 154 6.24 -7.51 14.15
CA SER A 154 5.38 -8.27 15.07
C SER A 154 3.89 -8.07 14.78
N VAL A 155 3.47 -6.85 14.43
CA VAL A 155 2.08 -6.52 14.10
C VAL A 155 1.62 -7.24 12.83
N ILE A 156 2.45 -7.21 11.79
CA ILE A 156 2.18 -7.92 10.53
C ILE A 156 2.06 -9.43 10.76
N VAL A 157 2.97 -10.02 11.54
CA VAL A 157 2.93 -11.45 11.87
C VAL A 157 1.67 -11.79 12.66
N ALA A 158 1.27 -10.96 13.63
CA ALA A 158 0.04 -11.17 14.38
C ALA A 158 -1.20 -11.11 13.48
N ALA A 159 -1.28 -10.14 12.56
CA ALA A 159 -2.35 -10.03 11.58
C ALA A 159 -2.40 -11.26 10.65
N ALA A 160 -1.26 -11.70 10.11
CA ALA A 160 -1.16 -12.89 9.28
C ALA A 160 -1.65 -14.15 10.00
N ARG A 161 -1.27 -14.34 11.27
CA ARG A 161 -1.75 -15.46 12.10
C ARG A 161 -3.26 -15.45 12.29
N ARG A 162 -3.86 -14.29 12.57
CA ARG A 162 -5.32 -14.16 12.69
C ARG A 162 -6.02 -14.51 11.39
N LEU A 163 -5.46 -14.08 10.25
CA LEU A 163 -5.99 -14.42 8.94
C LEU A 163 -5.94 -15.93 8.66
N ASP A 164 -4.85 -16.60 9.05
CA ASP A 164 -4.67 -18.05 8.95
C ASP A 164 -5.64 -18.83 9.85
N VAL A 165 -5.75 -18.47 11.13
CA VAL A 165 -6.72 -19.07 12.07
C VAL A 165 -8.15 -18.88 11.56
N GLY A 166 -8.45 -17.70 11.03
CA GLY A 166 -9.72 -17.36 10.40
C GLY A 166 -9.96 -18.08 9.07
N GLN A 167 -8.97 -18.80 8.52
CA GLN A 167 -9.04 -19.45 7.21
C GLN A 167 -9.55 -18.51 6.11
N PHE A 168 -9.22 -17.22 6.20
CA PHE A 168 -9.63 -16.24 5.20
C PHE A 168 -8.80 -16.44 3.92
N PRO A 169 -9.31 -16.00 2.75
CA PRO A 169 -8.58 -16.11 1.48
C PRO A 169 -7.15 -15.55 1.57
N LEU A 170 -6.20 -16.17 0.89
CA LEU A 170 -4.79 -15.74 0.91
C LEU A 170 -4.62 -14.29 0.42
N ALA A 171 -5.43 -13.88 -0.57
CA ALA A 171 -5.43 -12.52 -1.11
C ALA A 171 -6.24 -11.51 -0.28
N GLN A 172 -6.84 -11.90 0.86
CA GLN A 172 -7.79 -11.06 1.60
C GLN A 172 -7.15 -9.77 2.14
N VAL A 173 -5.88 -9.83 2.51
CA VAL A 173 -5.11 -8.66 2.97
C VAL A 173 -3.76 -8.70 2.27
N GLY A 174 -3.30 -7.55 1.83
CA GLY A 174 -1.87 -7.35 1.86
C GLY A 174 -1.45 -5.90 1.94
N VAL A 175 -0.21 -5.77 2.38
CA VAL A 175 0.45 -4.54 2.78
C VAL A 175 1.59 -4.29 1.82
N GLN A 176 1.59 -3.12 1.18
CA GLN A 176 2.64 -2.70 0.29
C GLN A 176 3.42 -1.53 0.90
N PHE A 177 4.71 -1.69 1.11
CA PHE A 177 5.57 -0.57 1.52
C PHE A 177 6.24 0.08 0.31
N ILE A 178 6.12 1.40 0.24
CA ILE A 178 6.74 2.27 -0.76
C ILE A 178 7.63 3.26 -0.02
N GLN A 179 8.93 3.19 -0.28
CA GLN A 179 9.85 4.23 0.19
C GLN A 179 9.65 5.50 -0.64
N ILE A 180 9.66 6.67 -0.03
CA ILE A 180 9.89 7.95 -0.71
C ILE A 180 11.22 8.54 -0.24
N GLY A 181 11.94 9.25 -1.12
CA GLY A 181 13.30 9.69 -0.83
C GLY A 181 14.34 8.54 -0.81
N ASN A 182 15.49 8.78 -0.20
CA ASN A 182 16.68 7.93 -0.33
C ASN A 182 17.31 7.48 1.01
N ASP A 183 16.59 7.57 2.12
CA ASP A 183 17.11 7.15 3.43
C ASP A 183 17.53 5.67 3.43
N GLU A 184 18.78 5.41 3.84
CA GLU A 184 19.30 4.05 3.89
C GLU A 184 18.68 3.21 5.02
N GLY A 185 18.30 3.86 6.12
CA GLY A 185 17.69 3.22 7.27
C GLY A 185 16.33 2.62 6.91
N ALA A 186 15.47 3.45 6.30
CA ALA A 186 14.19 3.08 5.71
C ALA A 186 14.37 1.92 4.73
N ARG A 187 15.31 2.06 3.77
CA ARG A 187 15.60 1.00 2.79
C ARG A 187 15.97 -0.34 3.44
N LYS A 188 16.83 -0.30 4.46
CA LYS A 188 17.23 -1.50 5.21
C LYS A 188 16.06 -2.08 6.00
N ALA A 189 15.19 -1.26 6.57
CA ALA A 189 14.00 -1.68 7.30
C ALA A 189 12.97 -2.36 6.36
N LEU A 190 12.60 -1.72 5.25
CA LEU A 190 11.67 -2.28 4.28
C LEU A 190 12.18 -3.61 3.72
N LYS A 191 13.48 -3.72 3.39
CA LYS A 191 14.08 -4.96 2.89
C LYS A 191 13.98 -6.13 3.88
N ARG A 192 13.93 -5.86 5.19
CA ARG A 192 13.71 -6.94 6.18
C ARG A 192 12.28 -7.46 6.16
N MET A 193 11.29 -6.60 5.87
CA MET A 193 9.87 -6.96 5.89
C MET A 193 9.40 -7.79 4.68
N ASP A 194 10.03 -7.65 3.51
CA ASP A 194 9.55 -8.17 2.21
C ASP A 194 9.23 -9.67 2.11
N ASN A 195 10.10 -10.55 2.62
CA ASN A 195 9.89 -12.01 2.54
C ASN A 195 10.44 -12.77 3.76
N LYS A 196 11.20 -12.11 4.63
CA LYS A 196 11.77 -12.79 5.81
C LYS A 196 10.71 -13.02 6.88
N LEU A 197 9.60 -12.29 6.88
CA LEU A 197 8.60 -12.40 7.93
C LEU A 197 7.77 -13.68 7.82
N SER A 198 7.26 -13.99 6.64
CA SER A 198 6.46 -15.19 6.39
C SER A 198 7.27 -16.47 6.61
N GLU A 199 8.45 -16.56 5.98
CA GLU A 199 9.34 -17.72 6.07
C GLU A 199 9.83 -17.99 7.51
N LYS A 200 10.27 -16.94 8.23
CA LYS A 200 10.82 -17.08 9.59
C LYS A 200 9.74 -17.47 10.60
N ASN A 201 8.50 -17.04 10.40
CA ASN A 201 7.43 -17.20 11.38
C ASN A 201 6.41 -18.27 11.02
N GLY A 202 6.50 -18.87 9.82
CA GLY A 202 5.57 -19.90 9.35
C GLY A 202 4.15 -19.38 9.17
N VAL A 203 4.01 -18.17 8.62
CA VAL A 203 2.70 -17.51 8.40
C VAL A 203 2.52 -17.17 6.92
N ARG A 204 1.28 -16.95 6.48
CA ARG A 204 1.02 -16.46 5.11
C ARG A 204 1.81 -15.18 4.79
N ASP A 205 2.22 -15.05 3.54
CA ASP A 205 2.85 -13.84 3.05
C ASP A 205 1.80 -12.79 2.66
N ILE A 206 1.74 -11.70 3.43
CA ILE A 206 0.85 -10.56 3.18
C ILE A 206 1.63 -9.29 2.83
N VAL A 207 2.96 -9.30 2.86
CA VAL A 207 3.78 -8.10 2.68
C VAL A 207 4.43 -8.12 1.30
N ASP A 208 4.45 -6.96 0.69
CA ASP A 208 5.28 -6.70 -0.47
C ASP A 208 5.96 -5.35 -0.27
N THR A 209 7.24 -5.26 -0.57
CA THR A 209 8.00 -4.02 -0.44
C THR A 209 8.59 -3.63 -1.77
N ARG A 210 8.61 -2.33 -2.01
CA ARG A 210 9.31 -1.74 -3.14
C ARG A 210 10.19 -0.60 -2.64
N PRO A 211 11.53 -0.76 -2.71
CA PRO A 211 12.38 0.41 -2.64
C PRO A 211 12.03 1.29 -3.84
N PHE A 212 11.89 2.58 -3.62
CA PHE A 212 11.86 3.53 -4.71
C PHE A 212 13.31 3.89 -5.06
N ASP A 213 13.68 3.67 -6.31
CA ASP A 213 15.01 3.92 -6.87
C ASP A 213 15.00 5.02 -7.94
N GLY A 214 13.88 5.73 -8.10
CA GLY A 214 13.78 6.89 -8.97
C GLY A 214 14.04 8.21 -8.25
N ASP A 215 14.06 9.31 -9.02
CA ASP A 215 14.33 10.65 -8.50
C ASP A 215 13.12 11.29 -7.81
N LYS A 216 11.90 10.96 -8.25
CA LYS A 216 10.64 11.51 -7.74
C LYS A 216 9.49 10.51 -7.85
N LEU A 217 8.73 10.31 -6.78
CA LEU A 217 7.47 9.59 -6.76
C LEU A 217 6.41 10.40 -7.53
N THR A 218 6.29 10.15 -8.83
CA THR A 218 5.22 10.72 -9.66
C THR A 218 3.95 9.85 -9.58
N PRO A 219 2.78 10.37 -9.95
CA PRO A 219 1.57 9.55 -10.05
C PRO A 219 1.75 8.31 -10.93
N GLU A 220 2.43 8.42 -12.07
CA GLU A 220 2.66 7.31 -13.01
C GLU A 220 3.53 6.22 -12.38
N VAL A 221 4.57 6.63 -11.66
CA VAL A 221 5.43 5.74 -10.90
C VAL A 221 4.63 5.03 -9.82
N LEU A 222 3.84 5.79 -9.03
CA LEU A 222 3.03 5.22 -7.97
C LEU A 222 2.05 4.19 -8.54
N ILE A 223 1.29 4.52 -9.59
CA ILE A 223 0.39 3.57 -10.29
C ILE A 223 1.15 2.29 -10.69
N ALA A 224 2.30 2.42 -11.34
CA ALA A 224 3.09 1.26 -11.76
C ALA A 224 3.53 0.38 -10.58
N MET A 225 3.89 0.99 -9.45
CA MET A 225 4.25 0.28 -8.22
C MET A 225 3.05 -0.47 -7.63
N LEU A 226 1.87 0.15 -7.59
CA LEU A 226 0.65 -0.49 -7.06
C LEU A 226 0.26 -1.74 -7.87
N LEU A 227 0.26 -1.61 -9.19
CA LEU A 227 -0.06 -2.70 -10.11
C LEU A 227 0.97 -3.84 -10.01
N GLY A 228 2.25 -3.47 -9.92
CA GLY A 228 3.33 -4.43 -9.73
C GLY A 228 3.23 -5.19 -8.40
N GLY A 229 2.68 -4.57 -7.34
CA GLY A 229 2.44 -5.21 -6.05
C GLY A 229 1.32 -6.25 -6.13
N ILE A 230 0.17 -5.88 -6.69
CA ILE A 230 -0.98 -6.78 -6.85
C ILE A 230 -0.62 -7.98 -7.73
N ASN A 231 -0.03 -7.75 -8.91
CA ASN A 231 0.31 -8.84 -9.84
C ASN A 231 1.25 -9.86 -9.20
N ARG A 232 2.29 -9.41 -8.49
CA ARG A 232 3.21 -10.32 -7.80
C ARG A 232 2.53 -11.14 -6.72
N ARG A 233 1.61 -10.53 -5.96
CA ARG A 233 0.86 -11.25 -4.93
C ARG A 233 -0.01 -12.34 -5.55
N VAL A 234 -0.72 -12.01 -6.63
CA VAL A 234 -1.52 -12.97 -7.41
C VAL A 234 -0.64 -14.11 -7.94
N ASP A 235 0.54 -13.81 -8.47
CA ASP A 235 1.47 -14.82 -8.98
C ASP A 235 2.06 -15.72 -7.87
N LYS A 236 2.37 -15.15 -6.69
CA LYS A 236 2.83 -15.91 -5.52
C LYS A 236 1.76 -16.91 -5.03
N ILE A 237 0.50 -16.47 -4.97
CA ILE A 237 -0.62 -17.32 -4.55
C ILE A 237 -0.79 -18.50 -5.51
N LYS A 238 -0.81 -18.23 -6.83
CA LYS A 238 -0.91 -19.29 -7.86
C LYS A 238 0.21 -20.32 -7.80
N LYS A 239 1.40 -19.94 -7.32
CA LYS A 239 2.53 -20.87 -7.13
C LYS A 239 2.40 -21.72 -5.88
N THR A 240 1.73 -21.21 -4.84
CA THR A 240 1.53 -21.91 -3.57
C THR A 240 0.41 -22.96 -3.65
N GLU A 241 -0.55 -22.76 -4.57
CA GLU A 241 -1.65 -23.69 -4.83
C GLU A 241 -1.30 -24.85 -5.80
N ARG A 242 -0.06 -24.89 -6.32
CA ARG A 242 0.44 -25.96 -7.20
C ARG A 242 1.28 -26.96 -6.42
#